data_AF-A0A2N2H8E4-F1
#
_entry.id   AF-A0A2N2H8E4-F1
#
_cell.length_a   1.000
_cell.length_b   1.000
_cell.length_c   1.000
_cell.angle_alpha   90.00
_cell.angle_beta   90.00
_cell.angle_gamma   90.00
#
_symmetry.space_group_name_H-M   'P 1'
#
loop_
_entity.id
_entity.type
_entity.pdbx_description
1 polymer ?
#
loop_
_entity_poly.entity_id
_entity_poly.type
_entity_poly.pdbx_seq_one_letter_code
_entity_poly.pdbx_strand_id
1 'polypeptide(L)'
;MNTIESLVRDRVRFRATVYPHLRKLGWAASRLFFVFCSGLSVTTVVGCFILSPLFCYWFFGNLRFWKYLHFAVPMILYSYYLAYLYFRGRSVPSFSWTAPPMIGPDLSLVRINPKWRHGESCGDCGICCRAIRCPFRDKNKGQCLSYDSFYWRYFNCGRYPTAQREIDFYHCPKWIMRG
;
A
#
# COMPACT_ATOMS: atom_id res chain seq x y z
N MET A 1 42.79 -20.73 16.82
CA MET A 1 42.09 -19.65 16.10
C MET A 1 40.97 -20.31 15.32
N ASN A 2 39.74 -20.06 15.76
CA ASN A 2 38.80 -21.11 16.13
C ASN A 2 37.64 -21.21 15.12
N THR A 3 37.17 -22.44 14.86
CA THR A 3 35.98 -22.80 14.05
C THR A 3 34.72 -21.98 14.37
N ILE A 4 34.65 -21.42 15.58
CA ILE A 4 33.56 -20.53 16.02
C ILE A 4 33.63 -19.17 15.29
N GLU A 5 34.82 -18.62 15.06
CA GLU A 5 35.00 -17.34 14.36
C GLU A 5 34.64 -17.45 12.87
N SER A 6 34.93 -18.59 12.23
CA SER A 6 34.50 -18.84 10.84
C SER A 6 32.99 -18.99 10.74
N LEU A 7 32.35 -19.76 11.63
CA LEU A 7 30.89 -19.91 11.66
C LEU A 7 30.16 -18.58 11.92
N VAL A 8 30.68 -17.74 12.82
CA VAL A 8 30.13 -16.40 13.08
C VAL A 8 30.31 -15.51 11.85
N ARG A 9 31.50 -15.51 11.23
CA ARG A 9 31.78 -14.73 10.01
C ARG A 9 30.88 -15.13 8.85
N ASP A 10 30.65 -16.42 8.65
CA ASP A 10 29.79 -16.94 7.59
C ASP A 10 28.32 -16.63 7.84
N ARG A 11 27.83 -16.74 9.09
CA ARG A 11 26.47 -16.28 9.44
C ARG A 11 26.28 -14.79 9.25
N VAL A 12 27.28 -13.97 9.63
CA VAL A 12 27.23 -12.52 9.46
C VAL A 12 27.24 -12.17 7.97
N ARG A 13 28.09 -12.81 7.17
CA ARG A 13 28.14 -12.63 5.71
C ARG A 13 26.83 -13.05 5.06
N PHE A 14 26.28 -14.21 5.41
CA PHE A 14 24.99 -14.69 4.90
C PHE A 14 23.84 -13.75 5.26
N ARG A 15 23.78 -13.25 6.50
CA ARG A 15 22.79 -12.24 6.91
C ARG A 15 22.99 -10.90 6.20
N ALA A 16 24.22 -10.52 5.88
CA ALA A 16 24.50 -9.26 5.20
C ALA A 16 24.16 -9.32 3.70
N THR A 17 24.40 -10.46 3.03
CA THR A 17 24.23 -10.58 1.58
C THR A 17 22.92 -11.25 1.18
N VAL A 18 22.57 -12.41 1.73
CA VAL A 18 21.45 -13.23 1.26
C VAL A 18 20.11 -12.76 1.85
N TYR A 19 20.11 -12.41 3.14
CA TYR A 19 18.88 -12.03 3.85
C TYR A 19 18.15 -10.81 3.25
N PRO A 20 18.83 -9.72 2.80
CA PRO A 20 18.15 -8.62 2.13
C PRO A 20 17.45 -9.04 0.83
N HIS A 21 18.05 -9.92 0.03
CA HIS A 21 17.45 -10.42 -1.20
C HIS A 21 16.23 -11.32 -0.92
N LEU A 22 16.32 -12.21 0.08
CA LEU A 22 15.19 -13.02 0.50
C LEU A 22 14.02 -12.17 1.02
N ARG A 23 14.31 -11.09 1.76
CA ARG A 23 13.27 -10.15 2.20
C ARG A 23 12.59 -9.42 1.04
N LYS A 24 13.38 -8.92 0.08
CA LYS A 24 12.86 -8.30 -1.15
C LYS A 24 11.93 -9.25 -1.91
N LEU A 25 12.34 -10.52 -2.04
CA LEU A 25 11.52 -11.56 -2.65
C LEU A 25 10.23 -11.81 -1.86
N GLY A 26 10.30 -11.88 -0.53
CA GLY A 26 9.12 -12.05 0.33
C GLY A 26 8.11 -10.91 0.20
N TRP A 27 8.57 -9.66 0.08
CA TRP A 27 7.67 -8.52 -0.15
C TRP A 27 7.04 -8.54 -1.54
N ALA A 28 7.82 -8.88 -2.57
CA ALA A 28 7.30 -9.03 -3.93
C ALA A 28 6.28 -10.15 -4.02
N ALA A 29 6.56 -11.32 -3.43
CA ALA A 29 5.66 -12.45 -3.36
C ALA A 29 4.34 -12.09 -2.66
N SER A 30 4.41 -11.34 -1.56
CA SER A 30 3.22 -10.86 -0.84
C SER A 30 2.34 -9.96 -1.71
N ARG A 31 2.94 -9.04 -2.49
CA ARG A 31 2.20 -8.18 -3.42
C ARG A 31 1.60 -8.97 -4.59
N LEU A 32 2.36 -9.88 -5.19
CA LEU A 32 1.90 -10.72 -6.29
C LEU A 32 0.75 -11.63 -5.83
N PHE A 33 0.86 -12.22 -4.65
CA PHE A 33 -0.19 -13.04 -4.06
C PHE A 33 -1.47 -12.22 -3.84
N PHE A 34 -1.36 -11.01 -3.28
CA PHE A 34 -2.50 -10.10 -3.15
C PHE A 34 -3.15 -9.77 -4.50
N VAL A 35 -2.35 -9.45 -5.53
CA VAL A 35 -2.85 -9.12 -6.87
C VAL A 35 -3.55 -10.32 -7.50
N PHE A 36 -2.96 -11.52 -7.38
CA PHE A 36 -3.54 -12.76 -7.87
C PHE A 36 -4.89 -13.07 -7.20
N CYS A 37 -4.94 -13.03 -5.86
CA CYS A 37 -6.18 -13.19 -5.12
C CYS A 37 -7.22 -12.12 -5.49
N SER A 38 -6.79 -10.87 -5.69
CA SER A 38 -7.69 -9.78 -6.07
C SER A 38 -8.30 -10.03 -7.44
N GLY A 39 -7.49 -10.48 -8.41
CA GLY A 39 -7.95 -10.90 -9.73
C GLY A 39 -9.04 -11.98 -9.63
N LEU A 40 -8.75 -13.09 -8.95
CA LEU A 40 -9.73 -14.17 -8.75
C LEU A 40 -11.02 -13.70 -8.09
N SER A 41 -10.92 -12.81 -7.11
CA SER A 41 -12.04 -12.25 -6.37
C SER A 41 -12.96 -11.39 -7.23
N VAL A 42 -12.40 -10.51 -8.06
CA VAL A 42 -13.21 -9.59 -8.89
C VAL A 42 -13.77 -10.25 -10.15
N THR A 43 -13.18 -11.36 -10.61
CA THR A 43 -13.64 -12.09 -11.80
C THR A 43 -14.58 -13.25 -11.48
N THR A 44 -14.60 -13.76 -10.24
CA THR A 44 -15.44 -14.91 -9.86
C THR A 44 -16.22 -14.65 -8.58
N VAL A 45 -17.52 -14.98 -8.60
CA VAL A 45 -18.38 -14.87 -7.40
C VAL A 45 -17.87 -15.79 -6.28
N VAL A 46 -17.43 -17.00 -6.65
CA VAL A 46 -16.88 -17.99 -5.71
C VAL A 46 -15.59 -17.46 -5.06
N GLY A 47 -14.67 -16.92 -5.85
CA GLY A 47 -13.45 -16.30 -5.33
C GLY A 47 -13.73 -15.13 -4.41
N CYS A 48 -14.71 -14.28 -4.76
CA CYS A 48 -15.15 -13.18 -3.91
C CYS A 48 -15.60 -13.67 -2.53
N PHE A 49 -16.41 -14.72 -2.47
CA PHE A 49 -16.91 -15.26 -1.20
C PHE A 49 -15.81 -15.95 -0.39
N ILE A 50 -15.04 -16.85 -1.00
CA ILE A 50 -14.00 -17.64 -0.31
C ILE A 50 -12.87 -16.74 0.21
N LEU A 51 -12.46 -15.74 -0.56
CA LEU A 51 -11.36 -14.85 -0.18
C LEU A 51 -11.79 -13.69 0.72
N SER A 52 -13.09 -13.51 0.98
CA SER A 52 -13.62 -12.41 1.79
C SER A 52 -12.98 -12.30 3.20
N PRO A 53 -12.80 -13.38 3.98
CA PRO A 53 -12.10 -13.32 5.27
C PRO A 53 -10.67 -12.81 5.13
N LEU A 54 -9.95 -13.29 4.11
CA LEU A 54 -8.56 -12.90 3.85
C LEU A 54 -8.45 -11.42 3.47
N PHE A 55 -9.34 -10.92 2.60
CA PHE A 55 -9.40 -9.51 2.26
C PHE A 55 -9.76 -8.64 3.45
N CYS A 56 -10.69 -9.07 4.30
CA CYS A 56 -11.02 -8.32 5.50
C CYS A 56 -9.83 -8.24 6.47
N TYR A 57 -9.03 -9.31 6.55
CA TYR A 57 -7.77 -9.25 7.29
C TYR A 57 -6.77 -8.29 6.63
N TRP A 58 -6.60 -8.33 5.31
CA TRP A 58 -5.66 -7.45 4.62
C TRP A 58 -6.03 -5.97 4.65
N PHE A 59 -7.32 -5.64 4.64
CA PHE A 59 -7.81 -4.26 4.64
C PHE A 59 -8.06 -3.71 6.04
N PHE A 60 -8.53 -4.53 6.98
CA PHE A 60 -9.02 -4.09 8.29
C PHE A 60 -8.37 -4.79 9.48
N GLY A 61 -7.48 -5.77 9.25
CA GLY A 61 -6.88 -6.58 10.31
C GLY A 61 -7.87 -7.51 11.03
N ASN A 62 -9.05 -7.77 10.44
CA ASN A 62 -10.10 -8.60 11.06
C ASN A 62 -10.63 -9.66 10.08
N LEU A 63 -10.73 -10.92 10.53
CA LEU A 63 -11.24 -12.03 9.71
C LEU A 63 -12.77 -12.05 9.57
N ARG A 64 -13.50 -11.28 10.39
CA ARG A 64 -14.96 -11.27 10.43
C ARG A 64 -15.58 -10.51 9.25
N PHE A 65 -15.51 -11.09 8.06
CA PHE A 65 -15.91 -10.43 6.82
C PHE A 65 -17.37 -10.02 6.75
N TRP A 66 -18.25 -10.73 7.46
CA TRP A 66 -19.69 -10.40 7.53
C TRP A 66 -19.95 -8.97 8.02
N LYS A 67 -19.06 -8.41 8.86
CA LYS A 67 -19.13 -7.00 9.30
C LYS A 67 -18.88 -5.99 8.17
N TYR A 68 -18.19 -6.41 7.12
CA TYR A 68 -17.72 -5.57 6.03
C TYR A 68 -18.36 -5.92 4.67
N LEU A 69 -19.44 -6.73 4.66
CA LEU A 69 -20.15 -7.10 3.43
C LEU A 69 -20.63 -5.87 2.62
N HIS A 70 -21.00 -4.80 3.30
CA HIS A 70 -21.39 -3.54 2.67
C HIS A 70 -20.25 -2.87 1.85
N PHE A 71 -19.00 -3.28 2.04
CA PHE A 71 -17.86 -2.84 1.22
C PHE A 71 -17.64 -3.70 -0.04
N ALA A 72 -18.27 -4.86 -0.18
CA ALA A 72 -17.99 -5.79 -1.27
C ALA A 72 -18.19 -5.15 -2.66
N VAL A 73 -19.39 -4.61 -2.92
CA VAL A 73 -19.69 -3.95 -4.21
C VAL A 73 -18.82 -2.70 -4.43
N PRO A 74 -18.69 -1.76 -3.47
CA PRO A 74 -17.77 -0.62 -3.62
C PRO A 74 -16.32 -1.03 -3.93
N MET A 75 -15.82 -2.10 -3.32
CA MET A 75 -14.47 -2.61 -3.54
C MET A 75 -14.28 -3.19 -4.94
N ILE A 76 -15.27 -3.95 -5.44
CA ILE A 76 -15.25 -4.49 -6.80
C ILE A 76 -15.22 -3.33 -7.81
N LEU A 77 -16.14 -2.38 -7.69
CA LEU A 77 -16.20 -1.21 -8.57
C LEU A 77 -14.91 -0.37 -8.51
N TYR A 78 -14.36 -0.18 -7.31
CA TYR A 78 -13.09 0.50 -7.11
C TYR A 78 -11.93 -0.23 -7.80
N SER A 79 -11.90 -1.57 -7.73
CA SER A 79 -10.86 -2.37 -8.39
C SER A 79 -10.91 -2.22 -9.92
N TYR A 80 -12.09 -2.29 -10.52
CA TYR A 80 -12.27 -2.00 -11.95
C TYR A 80 -11.89 -0.57 -12.30
N TYR A 81 -12.22 0.40 -11.46
CA TYR A 81 -11.87 1.80 -11.67
C TYR A 81 -10.35 2.03 -11.62
N LEU A 82 -9.63 1.40 -10.68
CA LEU A 82 -8.18 1.46 -10.65
C LEU A 82 -7.54 0.79 -11.87
N ALA A 83 -8.05 -0.38 -12.29
CA ALA A 83 -7.60 -1.05 -13.50
C ALA A 83 -7.79 -0.14 -14.73
N TYR A 84 -8.96 0.51 -14.85
CA TYR A 84 -9.22 1.49 -15.89
C TYR A 84 -8.22 2.65 -15.88
N LEU A 85 -7.94 3.25 -14.72
CA LEU A 85 -6.96 4.34 -14.60
C LEU A 85 -5.55 3.88 -14.97
N TYR A 86 -5.18 2.64 -14.62
CA TYR A 86 -3.89 2.04 -14.97
C TYR A 86 -3.76 1.84 -16.48
N PHE A 87 -4.75 1.21 -17.14
CA PHE A 87 -4.73 1.01 -18.59
C PHE A 87 -4.79 2.31 -19.39
N ARG A 88 -5.36 3.37 -18.84
CA ARG A 88 -5.35 4.72 -19.43
C ARG A 88 -4.04 5.48 -19.20
N GLY A 89 -3.07 4.91 -18.50
CA GLY A 89 -1.82 5.59 -18.13
C GLY A 89 -2.00 6.77 -17.19
N ARG A 90 -3.17 6.88 -16.54
CA ARG A 90 -3.53 8.01 -15.66
C ARG A 90 -3.15 7.77 -14.21
N SER A 91 -3.11 6.51 -13.77
CA SER A 91 -2.58 6.16 -12.46
C SER A 91 -1.43 5.19 -12.61
N VAL A 92 -0.31 5.51 -12.00
CA VAL A 92 0.71 4.51 -11.70
C VAL A 92 0.43 4.04 -10.27
N PRO A 93 0.14 2.76 -10.04
CA PRO A 93 0.36 2.18 -8.73
C PRO A 93 1.87 2.35 -8.45
N SER A 94 2.23 3.43 -7.78
CA SER A 94 3.61 3.86 -7.60
C SER A 94 4.29 3.13 -6.44
N PHE A 95 4.01 1.84 -6.31
CA PHE A 95 4.67 0.99 -5.35
C PHE A 95 5.73 0.16 -6.07
N SER A 96 6.90 0.06 -5.45
CA SER A 96 7.92 -0.89 -5.90
C SER A 96 7.56 -2.29 -5.41
N TRP A 97 7.62 -3.26 -6.31
CA TRP A 97 7.33 -4.67 -6.00
C TRP A 97 8.23 -5.20 -4.88
N THR A 98 9.48 -4.76 -4.84
CA THR A 98 10.50 -5.23 -3.90
C THR A 98 10.80 -4.23 -2.78
N ALA A 99 10.06 -3.13 -2.68
CA ALA A 99 10.25 -2.20 -1.57
C ALA A 99 9.66 -2.76 -0.27
N PRO A 100 10.21 -2.42 0.90
CA PRO A 100 9.60 -2.76 2.17
C PRO A 100 8.18 -2.21 2.28
N PRO A 101 7.30 -2.82 3.09
CA PRO A 101 6.06 -2.17 3.50
C PRO A 101 6.36 -0.84 4.19
N MET A 102 5.62 0.21 3.86
CA MET A 102 5.89 1.57 4.32
C MET A 102 4.77 2.09 5.21
N ILE A 103 5.14 2.86 6.23
CA ILE A 103 4.22 3.59 7.11
C ILE A 103 4.20 5.11 6.85
N GLY A 104 5.06 5.56 5.94
CA GLY A 104 5.26 6.95 5.56
C GLY A 104 5.95 7.03 4.19
N PRO A 105 6.03 8.22 3.59
CA PRO A 105 6.80 8.39 2.37
C PRO A 105 8.30 8.32 2.64
N ASP A 106 9.05 8.10 1.56
CA ASP A 106 10.49 8.25 1.60
C ASP A 106 10.86 9.74 1.71
N LEU A 107 11.28 10.15 2.91
CA LEU A 107 11.68 11.52 3.21
C LEU A 107 13.02 11.92 2.56
N SER A 108 13.73 10.98 1.93
CA SER A 108 14.87 11.32 1.05
C SER A 108 14.41 11.84 -0.31
N LEU A 109 13.19 11.50 -0.75
CA LEU A 109 12.62 11.93 -2.03
C LEU A 109 11.67 13.13 -1.89
N VAL A 110 10.99 13.25 -0.75
CA VAL A 110 10.01 14.31 -0.53
C VAL A 110 10.25 15.07 0.77
N ARG A 111 9.70 16.27 0.84
CA ARG A 111 9.59 17.06 2.07
C ARG A 111 8.19 17.61 2.21
N ILE A 112 7.81 17.91 3.45
CA ILE A 112 6.54 18.58 3.75
C ILE A 112 6.63 20.02 3.22
N ASN A 113 5.58 20.45 2.52
CA ASN A 113 5.39 21.81 2.08
C ASN A 113 5.35 22.74 3.31
N PRO A 114 6.17 23.80 3.41
CA PRO A 114 6.13 24.73 4.54
C PRO A 114 4.77 25.40 4.77
N LYS A 115 3.93 25.49 3.72
CA LYS A 115 2.55 26.01 3.81
C LYS A 115 1.56 25.00 4.40
N TRP A 116 1.97 23.75 4.62
CA TRP A 116 1.14 22.69 5.16
C TRP A 116 0.89 22.87 6.66
N ARG A 117 -0.38 22.91 7.05
CA ARG A 117 -0.79 23.29 8.43
C ARG A 117 -0.92 22.12 9.39
N HIS A 118 -0.93 20.88 8.91
CA HIS A 118 -1.21 19.68 9.73
C HIS A 118 0.05 18.89 10.11
N GLY A 119 1.23 19.51 10.01
CA GLY A 119 2.51 18.87 10.33
C GLY A 119 2.73 17.56 9.56
N GLU A 120 3.14 16.51 10.27
CA GLU A 120 3.39 15.20 9.68
C GLU A 120 2.12 14.45 9.26
N SER A 121 0.95 14.86 9.76
CA SER A 121 -0.32 14.19 9.45
C SER A 121 -0.95 14.72 8.16
N CYS A 122 -1.81 13.92 7.55
CA CYS A 122 -2.74 14.43 6.54
C CYS A 122 -3.92 15.18 7.18
N GLY A 123 -4.10 15.08 8.50
CA GLY A 123 -5.24 15.69 9.20
C GLY A 123 -6.56 15.13 8.65
N ASP A 124 -7.47 16.04 8.31
CA ASP A 124 -8.75 15.80 7.65
C ASP A 124 -8.65 15.79 6.11
N CYS A 125 -7.45 15.98 5.55
CA CYS A 125 -7.26 16.01 4.11
C CYS A 125 -7.42 14.62 3.48
N GLY A 126 -8.40 14.52 2.58
CA GLY A 126 -8.69 13.32 1.81
C GLY A 126 -8.75 13.56 0.30
N ILE A 127 -8.03 14.56 -0.24
CA ILE A 127 -8.08 14.98 -1.67
C ILE A 127 -7.77 13.83 -2.63
N CYS A 128 -6.56 13.29 -2.58
CA CYS A 128 -6.44 12.06 -1.84
C CYS A 128 -7.49 10.98 -2.23
N CYS A 129 -8.06 10.37 -1.21
CA CYS A 129 -9.14 9.39 -1.30
C CYS A 129 -10.30 9.80 -2.22
N ARG A 130 -10.64 11.09 -2.34
CA ARG A 130 -11.66 11.60 -3.27
C ARG A 130 -11.29 11.38 -4.74
N ALA A 131 -10.07 11.71 -5.15
CA ALA A 131 -9.61 11.65 -6.54
C ALA A 131 -9.77 10.25 -7.15
N ILE A 132 -9.56 9.20 -6.35
CA ILE A 132 -9.69 7.80 -6.79
C ILE A 132 -10.98 7.13 -6.32
N ARG A 133 -11.91 7.87 -5.71
CA ARG A 133 -13.17 7.33 -5.16
C ARG A 133 -12.93 6.17 -4.18
N CYS A 134 -11.92 6.30 -3.32
CA CYS A 134 -11.49 5.25 -2.40
C CYS A 134 -12.64 4.86 -1.44
N PRO A 135 -13.01 3.56 -1.37
CA PRO A 135 -14.09 3.09 -0.52
C PRO A 135 -13.72 3.11 0.97
N PHE A 136 -12.42 3.09 1.32
CA PHE A 136 -11.96 3.11 2.71
C PHE A 136 -11.97 4.48 3.38
N ARG A 137 -12.45 5.53 2.70
CA ARG A 137 -12.56 6.86 3.31
C ARG A 137 -13.74 6.89 4.26
N ASP A 138 -13.47 7.06 5.55
CA ASP A 138 -14.52 7.38 6.52
C ASP A 138 -15.05 8.79 6.22
N LYS A 139 -16.32 8.88 5.82
CA LYS A 139 -16.98 10.14 5.47
C LYS A 139 -17.25 11.02 6.70
N ASN A 140 -17.31 10.43 7.89
CA ASN A 140 -17.74 11.09 9.11
C ASN A 140 -16.54 11.53 9.97
N LYS A 141 -15.49 10.69 10.03
CA LYS A 141 -14.31 10.95 10.88
C LYS A 141 -13.10 11.47 10.12
N GLY A 142 -13.14 11.50 8.78
CA GLY A 142 -12.02 11.90 7.93
C GLY A 142 -10.83 10.92 7.94
N GLN A 143 -10.99 9.75 8.57
CA GLN A 143 -9.94 8.75 8.74
C GLN A 143 -9.96 7.70 7.61
N CYS A 144 -8.83 7.02 7.42
CA CYS A 144 -8.75 5.86 6.53
C CYS A 144 -9.12 4.60 7.31
N LEU A 145 -10.18 3.90 6.91
CA LEU A 145 -10.62 2.64 7.53
C LEU A 145 -9.61 1.51 7.37
N SER A 146 -8.71 1.64 6.38
CA SER A 146 -7.66 0.68 6.09
C SER A 146 -6.28 1.15 6.60
N TYR A 147 -6.23 2.17 7.45
CA TYR A 147 -4.98 2.72 7.97
C TYR A 147 -4.12 1.64 8.60
N ASP A 148 -2.82 1.66 8.28
CA ASP A 148 -1.81 0.73 8.82
C ASP A 148 -2.05 -0.77 8.56
N SER A 149 -3.03 -1.09 7.72
CA SER A 149 -3.31 -2.46 7.28
C SER A 149 -2.26 -2.99 6.31
N PHE A 150 -2.33 -4.29 5.98
CA PHE A 150 -1.49 -4.90 4.95
C PHE A 150 -1.59 -4.14 3.63
N TYR A 151 -2.81 -3.92 3.14
CA TYR A 151 -3.02 -3.22 1.87
C TYR A 151 -2.42 -1.81 1.90
N TRP A 152 -2.63 -1.08 3.00
CA TRP A 152 -2.15 0.28 3.12
C TRP A 152 -0.62 0.37 3.12
N ARG A 153 0.05 -0.53 3.84
CA ARG A 153 1.52 -0.58 3.92
C ARG A 153 2.19 -1.06 2.64
N TYR A 154 1.58 -2.01 1.93
CA TYR A 154 2.21 -2.64 0.75
C TYR A 154 1.95 -1.89 -0.56
N PHE A 155 0.84 -1.17 -0.69
CA PHE A 155 0.37 -0.59 -1.95
C PHE A 155 0.33 0.95 -1.96
N ASN A 156 1.03 1.60 -1.03
CA ASN A 156 1.13 3.06 -0.93
C ASN A 156 -0.24 3.75 -0.89
N CYS A 157 -1.22 3.20 -0.17
CA CYS A 157 -2.54 3.81 -0.05
C CYS A 157 -2.50 5.18 0.66
N GLY A 158 -1.42 5.46 1.43
CA GLY A 158 -1.07 6.78 1.96
C GLY A 158 -0.53 7.78 0.92
N ARG A 159 -0.32 7.31 -0.32
CA ARG A 159 0.15 7.99 -1.54
C ARG A 159 1.49 8.66 -1.45
N TYR A 160 2.37 8.03 -0.69
CA TYR A 160 3.79 8.30 -0.62
C TYR A 160 4.37 8.58 -2.00
N PRO A 161 4.49 9.86 -2.39
CA PRO A 161 4.80 10.18 -3.76
C PRO A 161 6.25 9.83 -4.02
N THR A 162 6.50 9.15 -5.12
CA THR A 162 7.86 8.82 -5.57
C THR A 162 8.33 9.72 -6.71
N ALA A 163 7.40 10.47 -7.31
CA ALA A 163 7.66 11.38 -8.43
C ALA A 163 6.66 12.55 -8.43
N GLN A 164 7.07 13.70 -9.02
CA GLN A 164 6.24 14.92 -9.10
C GLN A 164 4.88 14.66 -9.75
N ARG A 165 4.82 13.83 -10.79
CA ARG A 165 3.56 13.47 -11.49
C ARG A 165 2.46 12.93 -10.54
N GLU A 166 2.83 12.28 -9.44
CA GLU A 166 1.88 11.74 -8.47
C GLU A 166 1.30 12.84 -7.58
N ILE A 167 2.14 13.79 -7.18
CA ILE A 167 1.73 14.99 -6.46
C ILE A 167 0.74 15.77 -7.32
N ASP A 168 1.05 15.93 -8.61
CA ASP A 168 0.23 16.65 -9.57
C ASP A 168 -1.11 15.93 -9.82
N PHE A 169 -1.09 14.62 -10.09
CA PHE A 169 -2.29 13.83 -10.34
C PHE A 169 -3.28 13.87 -9.17
N TYR A 170 -2.77 13.82 -7.94
CA TYR A 170 -3.61 13.89 -6.75
C TYR A 170 -3.87 15.30 -6.23
N HIS A 171 -3.30 16.32 -6.88
CA HIS A 171 -3.28 17.69 -6.38
C HIS A 171 -2.90 17.75 -4.89
N CYS A 172 -1.84 17.03 -4.50
CA CYS A 172 -1.46 16.91 -3.10
C CYS A 172 -0.75 18.19 -2.62
N PRO A 173 -1.32 18.98 -1.69
CA PRO A 173 -0.69 20.21 -1.22
C PRO A 173 0.42 19.97 -0.19
N LYS A 174 0.50 18.76 0.37
CA LYS A 174 1.38 18.41 1.48
C LYS A 174 2.81 18.14 1.06
N TRP A 175 3.02 17.43 -0.05
CA TRP A 175 4.34 16.95 -0.45
C TRP A 175 4.94 17.83 -1.54
N ILE A 176 6.25 18.02 -1.47
CA ILE A 176 7.08 18.61 -2.53
C ILE A 176 8.27 17.67 -2.74
N MET A 177 8.65 17.42 -3.99
CA MET A 177 9.86 16.66 -4.29
C MET A 177 11.11 17.39 -3.78
N ARG A 178 12.07 16.62 -3.28
CA ARG A 178 13.44 17.10 -3.07
C ARG A 178 14.11 17.11 -4.46
N GLY A 179 14.63 18.27 -4.84
CA GLY A 179 15.47 18.42 -6.04
C GLY A 179 16.86 17.89 -5.80
#